data_AF-W1XBC2-F1
#
_entry.id   AF-W1XBC2-F1
#
_cell.length_a   1.000
_cell.length_b   1.000
_cell.length_c   1.000
_cell.angle_alpha   90.00
_cell.angle_beta   90.00
_cell.angle_gamma   90.00
#
_symmetry.space_group_name_H-M   'P 1'
#
loop_
_entity.id
_entity.type
_entity.pdbx_description
1 polymer ?
#
loop_
_entity_poly.entity_id
_entity_poly.type
_entity_poly.pdbx_seq_one_letter_code
_entity_poly.pdbx_strand_id
1 'polypeptide(L)' 'VIYKPFSTIKSEYPIFVNDIEWYEMMNPNNRTKGTYLRENWEPIQHQVETFTEYLNVIPEIQMVHTGGHSN' A
#
# COMPACT_ATOMS: atom_id res chain seq x y z
N VAL A 1 1.44 -26.51 17.98
CA VAL A 1 1.14 -25.78 16.74
C VAL A 1 0.66 -24.39 17.14
N ILE A 2 1.48 -23.35 16.95
CA ILE A 2 1.13 -21.99 17.33
C ILE A 2 0.27 -21.42 16.20
N TYR A 3 -1.02 -21.23 16.47
CA TYR A 3 -1.90 -20.50 15.55
C TYR A 3 -1.47 -19.04 15.55
N LYS A 4 -0.90 -18.57 14.43
CA LYS A 4 -0.81 -17.12 14.19
C LYS A 4 -2.21 -16.65 13.79
N PRO A 5 -2.73 -15.56 14.37
CA PRO A 5 -4.00 -15.02 13.95
C PRO A 5 -3.94 -14.67 12.46
N PHE A 6 -5.07 -14.81 11.75
CA PHE A 6 -5.16 -14.58 10.31
C PHE A 6 -4.60 -13.20 9.89
N SER A 7 -4.66 -12.21 10.80
CA SER A 7 -4.06 -10.88 10.66
C SER A 7 -2.53 -10.85 10.62
N THR A 8 -1.83 -11.94 10.92
CA THR A 8 -0.36 -12.05 10.92
C THR A 8 0.16 -12.84 9.71
N ILE A 9 -0.72 -13.35 8.85
CA ILE A 9 -0.31 -14.01 7.61
C ILE A 9 -0.10 -12.91 6.58
N LYS A 10 1.18 -12.53 6.37
CA LYS A 10 1.57 -11.70 5.23
C LYS A 10 1.36 -12.50 3.95
N SER A 11 0.83 -11.86 2.91
CA SER A 11 0.73 -12.43 1.57
C SER A 11 2.09 -12.96 1.13
N GLU A 12 2.13 -14.10 0.43
CA GLU A 12 3.37 -14.57 -0.22
C GLU A 12 3.86 -13.58 -1.28
N TYR A 13 2.96 -12.74 -1.79
CA TYR A 13 3.23 -11.69 -2.76
C TYR A 13 2.64 -10.36 -2.25
N PRO A 14 3.40 -9.58 -1.45
CA PRO A 14 2.93 -8.29 -0.95
C PRO A 14 2.91 -7.22 -2.05
N ILE A 15 1.94 -6.32 -1.98
CA ILE A 15 1.85 -5.11 -2.80
C ILE A 15 2.39 -3.95 -1.96
N PHE A 16 3.56 -3.44 -2.33
CA PHE A 16 4.18 -2.32 -1.62
C PHE A 16 3.67 -0.98 -2.13
N VAL A 17 3.27 -0.10 -1.22
CA VAL A 17 2.79 1.26 -1.52
C VAL A 17 3.28 2.22 -0.44
N ASN A 18 3.46 3.49 -0.76
CA ASN A 18 3.75 4.46 0.28
C ASN A 18 2.53 4.64 1.21
N ASP A 19 2.76 4.88 2.50
CA ASP A 19 1.71 5.02 3.51
C ASP A 19 0.76 6.20 3.28
N ILE A 20 1.28 7.36 2.85
CA ILE A 20 0.49 8.54 2.51
C ILE A 20 -0.38 8.23 1.28
N GLU A 21 0.20 7.66 0.24
CA GLU A 21 -0.53 7.26 -0.97
C GLU A 21 -1.67 6.27 -0.66
N TRP A 22 -1.39 5.26 0.17
CA TRP A 22 -2.40 4.29 0.59
C TRP A 22 -3.56 4.94 1.35
N TYR A 23 -3.23 5.87 2.25
CA TYR A 23 -4.23 6.65 2.97
C TYR A 23 -5.10 7.47 2.02
N GLU A 24 -4.52 8.15 1.04
CA GLU A 24 -5.25 8.93 0.04
C GLU A 24 -6.13 8.05 -0.86
N MET A 25 -5.65 6.85 -1.23
CA MET A 25 -6.43 5.88 -1.98
C MET A 25 -7.71 5.47 -1.24
N MET A 26 -7.60 5.26 0.08
CA MET A 26 -8.74 4.90 0.94
C MET A 26 -9.61 6.10 1.34
N ASN A 27 -9.05 7.32 1.32
CA ASN A 27 -9.72 8.55 1.74
C ASN A 27 -9.58 9.66 0.68
N PRO A 28 -10.06 9.46 -0.55
CA PRO A 28 -9.83 10.40 -1.62
C PRO A 28 -10.56 11.71 -1.39
N ASN A 29 -9.88 12.82 -1.71
CA ASN A 29 -10.50 14.15 -1.71
C ASN A 29 -11.32 14.38 -2.98
N ASN A 30 -11.99 15.53 -3.06
CA ASN A 30 -12.85 15.87 -4.21
C ASN A 30 -12.14 15.86 -5.56
N ARG A 31 -10.82 16.06 -5.58
CA ARG A 31 -9.99 16.01 -6.80
C ARG A 31 -9.65 14.56 -7.18
N THR A 32 -9.31 13.72 -6.21
CA THR A 32 -8.81 12.35 -6.45
C THR A 32 -9.89 11.27 -6.43
N LYS A 33 -11.13 11.58 -6.02
CA LYS A 33 -12.25 10.60 -6.00
C LYS A 33 -12.57 9.97 -7.36
N GLY A 34 -12.19 10.61 -8.46
CA GLY A 34 -12.38 10.09 -9.82
C GLY A 34 -11.31 9.07 -10.25
N THR A 35 -10.21 8.96 -9.51
CA THR A 35 -9.06 8.09 -9.83
C THR A 35 -8.81 7.03 -8.76
N TYR A 36 -9.06 7.34 -7.49
CA TYR A 36 -8.98 6.40 -6.37
C TYR A 36 -10.32 5.74 -6.11
N LEU A 37 -10.57 4.67 -6.87
CA LEU A 37 -11.82 3.91 -6.84
C LEU A 37 -11.76 2.78 -5.80
N ARG A 38 -12.81 2.65 -4.99
CA ARG A 38 -12.89 1.63 -3.92
C ARG A 38 -12.76 0.22 -4.45
N GLU A 39 -13.35 -0.04 -5.61
CA GLU A 39 -13.38 -1.33 -6.28
C GLU A 39 -11.97 -1.80 -6.67
N ASN A 40 -10.99 -0.90 -6.77
CA ASN A 40 -9.61 -1.22 -7.11
C ASN A 40 -8.79 -1.64 -5.88
N TRP A 41 -8.96 -0.97 -4.74
CA TRP A 41 -8.09 -1.17 -3.57
C TRP A 41 -8.69 -2.09 -2.50
N GLU A 42 -10.01 -2.09 -2.32
CA GLU A 42 -10.67 -2.87 -1.27
C GLU A 42 -10.46 -4.38 -1.42
N PRO A 43 -10.50 -4.98 -2.63
CA PRO A 43 -10.29 -6.41 -2.80
C PRO A 43 -8.86 -6.86 -2.46
N ILE A 44 -7.87 -5.98 -2.65
CA ILE A 44 -6.44 -6.30 -2.48
C ILE A 44 -5.86 -5.82 -1.14
N GLN A 45 -6.63 -5.15 -0.29
CA GLN A 45 -6.14 -4.53 0.96
C GLN A 45 -5.37 -5.51 1.87
N HIS A 46 -5.71 -6.80 1.84
CA HIS A 46 -5.07 -7.85 2.64
C HIS A 46 -3.67 -8.24 2.14
N GLN A 47 -3.29 -7.78 0.94
CA GLN A 47 -1.96 -7.99 0.33
C GLN A 47 -1.07 -6.76 0.46
N VAL A 48 -1.60 -5.63 0.90
CA VAL A 48 -0.89 -4.35 0.89
C VAL A 48 0.03 -4.22 2.10
N GLU A 49 1.28 -3.85 1.84
CA GLU A 49 2.26 -3.45 2.85
C GLU A 49 2.75 -2.03 2.59
N THR A 50 2.68 -1.18 3.60
CA THR A 50 3.08 0.22 3.44
C THR A 50 4.54 0.48 3.82
N PHE A 51 5.15 1.48 3.19
CA PHE A 51 6.44 2.04 3.58
C PHE A 51 6.35 3.57 3.65
N THR A 52 7.21 4.20 4.44
CA THR A 52 7.19 5.66 4.61
C THR A 52 8.20 6.34 3.67
N GLU A 53 9.49 6.32 3.99
CA GLU A 53 10.49 7.06 3.19
C GLU A 53 11.14 6.21 2.09
N TYR A 54 11.54 4.98 2.42
CA TYR A 54 12.15 4.05 1.47
C TYR A 54 11.88 2.60 1.87
N LEU A 55 12.04 1.70 0.90
CA LEU A 55 11.96 0.26 1.08
C LEU A 55 12.97 -0.43 0.18
N ASN A 56 13.81 -1.29 0.73
CA ASN A 56 14.63 -2.21 -0.05
C ASN A 56 13.86 -3.52 -0.19
N VAL A 57 13.27 -3.76 -1.37
CA VAL A 57 12.48 -4.98 -1.64
C VAL A 57 13.41 -6.18 -1.72
N ILE A 58 14.52 -6.00 -2.44
CA ILE A 58 15.70 -6.88 -2.52
C ILE A 58 16.94 -5.99 -2.56
N PRO A 59 18.17 -6.51 -2.34
CA PRO A 59 19.38 -5.70 -2.33
C PRO A 59 19.57 -4.79 -3.56
N GLU A 60 19.05 -5.21 -4.71
CA GLU A 60 19.18 -4.53 -6.00
C GLU A 60 18.02 -3.57 -6.32
N ILE A 61 16.91 -3.62 -5.57
CA ILE A 61 15.71 -2.80 -5.83
C ILE A 61 15.33 -2.01 -4.58
N GLN A 62 15.47 -0.69 -4.71
CA GLN A 62 15.02 0.28 -3.71
C GLN A 62 13.85 1.10 -4.26
N MET A 63 12.82 1.24 -3.45
CA MET A 63 11.74 2.21 -3.62
C MET A 63 12.03 3.40 -2.71
N VAL A 64 11.91 4.62 -3.23
CA VAL A 64 12.05 5.87 -2.46
C VAL A 64 10.80 6.69 -2.71
N HIS A 65 10.14 7.14 -1.65
CA HIS A 65 8.97 8.01 -1.79
C HIS A 65 9.38 9.36 -2.38
N THR A 66 8.65 9.77 -3.42
CA THR A 66 8.76 11.09 -4.03
C THR A 66 7.37 11.71 -4.10
N GLY A 67 7.19 12.90 -3.53
CA GLY A 67 5.93 13.63 -3.61
C GLY A 67 5.74 14.42 -4.91
N GLY A 68 4.55 15.00 -5.09
CA GLY A 68 4.27 16.05 -6.07
C GLY A 68 3.19 15.72 -7.10
N HIS A 69 3.10 14.48 -7.58
CA HIS A 69 2.09 14.06 -8.57
C HIS A 69 0.78 13.59 -7.90
N SER A 70 0.91 12.82 -6.84
CA SER A 70 -0.18 12.40 -5.94
C SER A 70 -0.49 13.47 -4.88
N ASN A 71 -1.60 13.34 -4.15
CA ASN A 71 -2.35 14.50 -3.63
C ASN A 71 -3.40 14.26 -2.56
#